data_AF-A0A946G5H2-F1
#
_entry.id   AF-A0A946G5H2-F1
#
_cell.length_a   1.000
_cell.length_b   1.000
_cell.length_c   1.000
_cell.angle_alpha   90.00
_cell.angle_beta   90.00
_cell.angle_gamma   90.00
#
_symmetry.space_group_name_H-M   'P 1'
#
loop_
_entity.id
_entity.type
_entity.pdbx_description
1 polymer ?
#
loop_
_entity_poly.entity_id
_entity_poly.type
_entity_poly.pdbx_seq_one_letter_code
_entity_poly.pdbx_strand_id
1 'polypeptide(L)'
;MSDRDLGFREVEYSHFLCFKVSVRTNKLVYTQTCQYTPEQQELYNLIKSARDEGLGYRRISKNFNEKGIRTHKGNRWSDTGSSVYSVLKKYKQREERLELFNKEYEPVWGRMEVKWEKN
;
A
#
# COMPACT_ATOMS: atom_id res chain seq x y z
N MET A 1 24.99 59.95 41.40
CA MET A 1 25.92 58.87 41.02
C MET A 1 25.06 57.74 40.50
N SER A 2 25.27 57.35 39.25
CA SER A 2 24.38 56.47 38.49
C SER A 2 24.39 55.05 39.05
N ASP A 3 23.26 54.59 39.60
CA ASP A 3 22.98 53.16 39.70
C ASP A 3 22.77 52.64 38.27
N ARG A 4 23.78 51.93 37.76
CA ARG A 4 23.62 51.12 36.56
C ARG A 4 22.92 49.86 37.01
N ASP A 5 21.62 49.85 36.85
CA ASP A 5 20.81 48.64 36.96
C ASP A 5 21.25 47.69 35.84
N LEU A 6 22.18 46.79 36.17
CA LEU A 6 22.61 45.71 35.30
C LEU A 6 21.45 44.72 35.24
N GLY A 7 20.52 44.97 34.33
CA GLY A 7 19.38 44.10 34.06
C GLY A 7 19.84 42.72 33.59
N PHE A 8 20.14 41.83 34.54
CA PHE A 8 20.15 40.40 34.29
C PHE A 8 18.70 40.00 34.08
N ARG A 9 18.29 39.85 32.82
CA ARG A 9 17.09 39.08 32.48
C ARG A 9 17.30 37.69 33.05
N GLU A 10 16.58 37.37 34.12
CA GLU A 10 16.59 36.03 34.71
C GLU A 10 16.22 35.05 33.59
N VAL A 11 17.19 34.22 33.25
CA VAL A 11 17.03 33.28 32.16
C VAL A 11 16.32 32.08 32.74
N GLU A 12 15.01 32.02 32.61
CA GLU A 12 14.25 30.86 33.03
C GLU A 12 14.62 29.66 32.14
N TYR A 13 15.18 28.63 32.75
CA TYR A 13 15.47 27.35 32.11
C TYR A 13 14.39 26.34 32.51
N SER A 14 13.83 25.65 31.52
CA SER A 14 12.83 24.61 31.72
C SER A 14 13.42 23.24 31.38
N HIS A 15 12.89 22.20 32.04
CA HIS A 15 13.26 20.82 31.76
C HIS A 15 12.30 20.24 30.72
N PHE A 16 12.84 19.65 29.66
CA PHE A 16 12.05 18.98 28.62
C PHE A 16 12.45 17.51 28.53
N LEU A 17 11.48 16.62 28.54
CA LEU A 17 11.69 15.22 28.17
C LEU A 17 11.66 15.10 26.65
N CYS A 18 12.81 14.84 26.04
CA CYS A 18 12.94 14.71 24.60
C CYS A 18 13.12 13.23 24.22
N PHE A 19 12.36 12.80 23.21
CA PHE A 19 12.54 11.48 22.59
C PHE A 19 12.08 11.54 21.14
N LYS A 20 12.45 10.52 20.37
CA LYS A 20 12.01 10.34 18.98
C LYS A 20 11.15 9.10 18.90
N VAL A 21 10.03 9.19 18.19
CA VAL A 21 9.21 8.03 17.84
C VAL A 21 9.30 7.84 16.34
N SER A 22 9.63 6.63 15.91
CA SER A 22 9.69 6.26 14.50
C SER A 22 8.56 5.28 14.18
N VAL A 23 7.72 5.66 13.22
CA VAL A 23 6.60 4.84 12.76
C VAL A 23 6.89 4.39 11.34
N ARG A 24 6.67 3.09 11.07
CA ARG A 24 6.83 2.51 9.74
C ARG A 24 5.46 2.13 9.17
N THR A 25 5.27 2.43 7.89
CA THR A 25 4.07 2.02 7.15
C THR A 25 4.42 1.71 5.70
N ASN A 26 3.74 0.72 5.12
CA ASN A 26 3.85 0.41 3.69
C ASN A 26 2.72 1.04 2.87
N LYS A 27 1.79 1.75 3.52
CA LYS A 27 0.59 2.30 2.86
C LYS A 27 0.93 3.20 1.68
N LEU A 28 2.05 3.93 1.74
CA LEU A 28 2.48 4.87 0.69
C LEU A 28 2.99 4.17 -0.58
N VAL A 29 3.60 2.99 -0.47
CA VAL A 29 4.22 2.28 -1.60
C VAL A 29 3.16 1.58 -2.47
N TYR A 30 2.06 1.14 -1.85
CA TYR A 30 1.08 0.27 -2.50
C TYR A 30 -0.30 0.92 -2.69
N THR A 31 -0.39 2.25 -2.64
CA THR A 31 -1.64 3.01 -2.83
C THR A 31 -2.41 2.61 -4.09
N GLN A 32 -1.72 2.37 -5.20
CA GLN A 32 -2.33 1.94 -6.47
C GLN A 32 -3.01 0.56 -6.36
N THR A 33 -2.62 -0.28 -5.40
CA THR A 33 -3.20 -1.62 -5.19
C THR A 33 -4.68 -1.54 -4.80
N CYS A 34 -5.10 -0.41 -4.22
CA CYS A 34 -6.49 -0.12 -3.88
C CYS A 34 -7.36 0.23 -5.10
N GLN A 35 -6.78 0.56 -6.26
CA GLN A 35 -7.50 0.97 -7.47
C GLN A 35 -8.01 -0.21 -8.33
N TYR A 36 -8.15 -1.39 -7.73
CA TYR A 36 -8.67 -2.57 -8.40
C TYR A 36 -10.19 -2.51 -8.47
N THR A 37 -10.75 -2.52 -9.68
CA THR A 37 -12.19 -2.27 -9.87
C THR A 37 -13.04 -3.52 -9.61
N PRO A 38 -14.32 -3.36 -9.22
CA PRO A 38 -15.25 -4.49 -9.09
C PRO A 38 -15.35 -5.35 -10.35
N GLU A 39 -15.40 -4.72 -11.53
CA GLU A 39 -15.41 -5.41 -12.82
C GLU A 39 -14.18 -6.31 -13.04
N GLN A 40 -13.00 -5.84 -12.60
CA GLN A 40 -11.77 -6.67 -12.66
C GLN A 40 -11.88 -7.89 -11.74
N GLN A 41 -12.50 -7.73 -10.55
CA GLN A 41 -12.74 -8.82 -9.60
C GLN A 41 -13.72 -9.84 -10.18
N GLU A 42 -14.82 -9.40 -10.78
CA GLU A 42 -15.79 -10.27 -11.44
C GLU A 42 -15.13 -11.07 -12.57
N LEU A 43 -14.34 -10.40 -13.41
CA LEU A 43 -13.63 -11.06 -14.49
C LEU A 43 -12.62 -12.11 -13.97
N TYR A 44 -11.90 -11.80 -12.90
CA TYR A 44 -11.01 -12.76 -12.24
C TYR A 44 -11.81 -13.96 -11.69
N ASN A 45 -12.93 -13.73 -11.03
CA ASN A 45 -13.78 -14.79 -10.48
C ASN A 45 -14.29 -15.71 -11.60
N LEU A 46 -14.69 -15.14 -12.73
CA LEU A 46 -15.15 -15.90 -13.90
C LEU A 46 -14.04 -16.80 -14.46
N ILE A 47 -12.81 -16.25 -14.57
CA ILE A 47 -11.64 -17.03 -15.02
C ILE A 47 -11.31 -18.13 -14.00
N LYS A 48 -11.36 -17.81 -12.70
CA LYS A 48 -11.06 -18.75 -11.64
C LYS A 48 -12.05 -19.92 -11.63
N SER A 49 -13.35 -19.66 -11.69
CA SER A 49 -14.39 -20.70 -11.81
C SER A 49 -14.12 -21.61 -13.01
N ALA A 50 -13.86 -21.04 -14.18
CA ALA A 50 -13.56 -21.84 -15.37
C ALA A 50 -12.28 -22.68 -15.23
N ARG A 51 -11.28 -22.20 -14.48
CA ARG A 51 -10.07 -22.98 -14.17
C ARG A 51 -10.35 -24.10 -13.18
N ASP A 52 -11.17 -23.85 -12.18
CA ASP A 52 -11.57 -24.82 -11.16
C ASP A 52 -12.44 -25.93 -11.78
N GLU A 53 -13.24 -25.59 -12.80
CA GLU A 53 -13.96 -26.52 -13.67
C GLU A 53 -13.05 -27.30 -14.65
N GLY A 54 -11.74 -27.00 -14.68
CA GLY A 54 -10.75 -27.71 -15.49
C GLY A 54 -10.53 -27.17 -16.90
N LEU A 55 -11.10 -26.01 -17.28
CA LEU A 55 -10.86 -25.44 -18.61
C LEU A 55 -9.40 -24.94 -18.75
N GLY A 56 -8.76 -25.32 -19.87
CA GLY A 56 -7.46 -24.76 -20.25
C GLY A 56 -7.54 -23.28 -20.66
N TYR A 57 -6.43 -22.54 -20.52
CA TYR A 57 -6.39 -21.10 -20.82
C TYR A 57 -6.86 -20.73 -22.24
N ARG A 58 -6.50 -21.53 -23.24
CA ARG A 58 -6.93 -21.33 -24.64
C ARG A 58 -8.45 -21.47 -24.79
N ARG A 59 -9.06 -22.44 -24.12
CA ARG A 59 -10.51 -22.66 -24.14
C ARG A 59 -11.24 -21.50 -23.47
N ILE A 60 -10.73 -21.01 -22.33
CA ILE A 60 -11.30 -19.84 -21.64
C ILE A 60 -11.27 -18.61 -22.56
N SER A 61 -10.11 -18.34 -23.17
CA SER A 61 -9.94 -17.22 -24.11
C SER A 61 -10.92 -17.29 -25.29
N LYS A 62 -11.02 -18.46 -25.92
CA LYS A 62 -11.96 -18.70 -27.03
C LYS A 62 -13.41 -18.49 -26.59
N ASN A 63 -13.84 -19.10 -25.48
CA ASN A 63 -15.19 -18.95 -24.95
C ASN A 63 -15.52 -17.49 -24.63
N PHE A 64 -14.57 -16.74 -24.07
CA PHE A 64 -14.79 -15.32 -23.74
C PHE A 64 -14.92 -14.47 -25.00
N ASN A 65 -14.08 -14.73 -26.01
CA ASN A 65 -14.16 -14.06 -27.31
C ASN A 65 -15.47 -14.37 -28.06
N GLU A 66 -15.99 -15.59 -27.95
CA GLU A 66 -17.29 -16.02 -28.50
C GLU A 66 -18.47 -15.36 -27.77
N LYS A 67 -18.39 -15.28 -26.43
CA LYS A 67 -19.38 -14.59 -25.59
C LYS A 67 -19.30 -13.06 -25.66
N GLY A 68 -18.37 -12.50 -26.43
CA GLY A 68 -18.17 -11.05 -26.55
C GLY A 68 -17.52 -10.39 -25.32
N ILE A 69 -17.05 -11.16 -24.33
CA ILE A 69 -16.39 -10.65 -23.13
C ILE A 69 -15.03 -10.10 -23.49
N ARG A 70 -14.75 -8.86 -23.10
CA ARG A 70 -13.46 -8.18 -23.33
C ARG A 70 -12.61 -8.17 -22.07
N THR A 71 -11.31 -7.98 -22.25
CA THR A 71 -10.38 -7.71 -21.14
C THR A 71 -10.71 -6.36 -20.50
N HIS A 72 -10.18 -6.08 -19.31
CA HIS A 72 -10.34 -4.77 -18.63
C HIS A 72 -9.89 -3.54 -19.45
N LYS A 73 -9.12 -3.74 -20.53
CA LYS A 73 -8.71 -2.68 -21.47
C LYS A 73 -9.57 -2.61 -22.73
N GLY A 74 -10.66 -3.38 -22.82
CA GLY A 74 -11.51 -3.48 -24.02
C GLY A 74 -10.97 -4.40 -25.12
N ASN A 75 -9.78 -5.00 -24.95
CA ASN A 75 -9.17 -5.87 -25.97
C ASN A 75 -9.81 -7.28 -25.99
N ARG A 76 -9.72 -7.96 -27.15
CA ARG A 76 -10.01 -9.40 -27.25
C ARG A 76 -8.99 -10.21 -26.46
N TRP A 77 -9.38 -11.41 -26.06
CA TRP A 77 -8.49 -12.37 -25.42
C TRP A 77 -7.54 -12.99 -26.43
N SER A 78 -6.30 -13.24 -26.02
CA SER A 78 -5.27 -13.84 -26.87
C SER A 78 -5.57 -15.31 -27.16
N ASP A 79 -5.47 -15.74 -28.41
CA ASP A 79 -5.77 -17.13 -28.80
C ASP A 79 -4.89 -18.16 -28.10
N THR A 80 -3.68 -17.75 -27.69
CA THR A 80 -2.74 -18.57 -26.92
C THR A 80 -3.13 -18.76 -25.45
N GLY A 81 -4.07 -17.95 -24.93
CA GLY A 81 -4.50 -17.96 -23.52
C GLY A 81 -3.56 -17.19 -22.58
N SER A 82 -2.52 -16.53 -23.09
CA SER A 82 -1.54 -15.77 -22.29
C SER A 82 -2.17 -14.62 -21.48
N SER A 83 -3.23 -14.00 -22.02
CA SER A 83 -4.00 -12.95 -21.36
C SER A 83 -4.73 -13.47 -20.12
N VAL A 84 -5.34 -14.66 -20.20
CA VAL A 84 -6.00 -15.34 -19.08
C VAL A 84 -5.00 -15.64 -17.96
N TYR A 85 -3.86 -16.24 -18.30
CA TYR A 85 -2.77 -16.49 -17.34
C TYR A 85 -2.28 -15.19 -16.67
N SER A 86 -2.13 -14.11 -17.46
CA SER A 86 -1.68 -12.82 -16.95
C SER A 86 -2.63 -12.22 -15.91
N VAL A 87 -3.95 -12.39 -16.08
CA VAL A 87 -4.94 -11.93 -15.10
C VAL A 87 -4.78 -12.68 -13.77
N LEU A 88 -4.70 -14.01 -13.81
CA LEU A 88 -4.49 -14.83 -12.61
C LEU A 88 -3.17 -14.48 -11.90
N LYS A 89 -2.08 -14.34 -12.65
CA LYS A 89 -0.78 -13.95 -12.10
C LYS A 89 -0.82 -12.58 -11.43
N LYS A 90 -1.43 -11.58 -12.08
CA LYS A 90 -1.52 -10.21 -11.53
C LYS A 90 -2.42 -10.14 -10.30
N TYR A 91 -3.45 -10.98 -10.24
CA TYR A 91 -4.28 -11.11 -9.05
C TYR A 91 -3.48 -11.65 -7.87
N LYS A 92 -2.72 -12.74 -8.05
CA LYS A 92 -1.84 -13.26 -6.99
C LYS A 92 -0.86 -12.20 -6.47
N GLN A 93 -0.20 -11.47 -7.38
CA GLN A 93 0.70 -10.37 -7.02
C GLN A 93 -0.03 -9.23 -6.27
N ARG A 94 -1.31 -9.02 -6.55
CA ARG A 94 -2.13 -8.04 -5.83
C ARG A 94 -2.36 -8.49 -4.40
N GLU A 95 -2.71 -9.75 -4.17
CA GLU A 95 -2.90 -10.30 -2.82
C GLU A 95 -1.63 -10.14 -1.98
N GLU A 96 -0.47 -10.51 -2.52
CA GLU A 96 0.85 -10.32 -1.88
C GLU A 96 1.11 -8.84 -1.52
N ARG A 97 0.73 -7.90 -2.41
CA ARG A 97 0.83 -6.46 -2.12
C ARG A 97 -0.14 -5.98 -1.06
N LEU A 98 -1.36 -6.55 -0.99
CA LEU A 98 -2.33 -6.21 0.05
C LEU A 98 -1.89 -6.68 1.43
N GLU A 99 -1.32 -7.88 1.52
CA GLU A 99 -0.70 -8.37 2.76
C GLU A 99 0.39 -7.41 3.25
N LEU A 100 1.26 -6.94 2.34
CA LEU A 100 2.29 -5.97 2.67
C LEU A 100 1.73 -4.59 3.01
N PHE A 101 0.69 -4.13 2.32
CA PHE A 101 0.03 -2.84 2.57
C PHE A 101 -0.62 -2.80 3.95
N ASN A 102 -1.29 -3.88 4.34
CA ASN A 102 -1.98 -4.02 5.63
C ASN A 102 -1.04 -4.39 6.77
N LYS A 103 0.26 -4.61 6.51
CA LYS A 103 1.22 -4.93 7.56
C LYS A 103 1.43 -3.75 8.48
N GLU A 104 1.11 -3.95 9.75
CA GLU A 104 1.39 -3.00 10.82
C GLU A 104 2.77 -3.26 11.43
N TYR A 105 3.40 -2.18 11.88
CA TYR A 105 4.72 -2.21 12.50
C TYR A 105 4.63 -1.46 13.82
N GLU A 106 5.16 -2.09 14.87
CA GLU A 106 5.24 -1.44 16.17
C GLU A 106 6.09 -0.16 16.11
N PRO A 107 5.64 0.94 16.73
CA PRO A 107 6.43 2.15 16.84
C PRO A 107 7.75 1.89 17.56
N VAL A 108 8.85 2.40 17.02
CA VAL A 108 10.15 2.32 17.66
C VAL A 108 10.38 3.59 18.46
N TRP A 109 10.55 3.42 19.77
CA TRP A 109 10.85 4.49 20.70
C TRP A 109 12.35 4.67 20.82
N GLY A 110 12.81 5.89 20.57
CA GLY A 110 14.19 6.30 20.77
C GLY A 110 14.51 6.51 22.25
N ARG A 111 15.79 6.75 22.53
CA ARG A 111 16.26 7.10 23.86
C ARG A 111 15.52 8.35 24.36
N MET A 112 15.11 8.29 25.62
CA MET A 112 14.52 9.42 26.34
C MET A 112 15.63 10.17 27.09
N GLU A 113 15.69 11.48 26.89
CA GLU A 113 16.70 12.35 27.51
C GLU A 113 16.01 13.59 28.07
N VAL A 114 16.39 14.01 29.28
CA VAL A 114 15.95 15.29 29.84
C VAL A 114 16.92 16.37 29.39
N LYS A 115 16.42 17.41 28.73
CA LYS A 115 17.19 18.55 28.26
C LYS A 115 16.80 19.82 29.01
N TRP A 116 17.78 20.71 29.14
CA TRP A 116 17.66 21.98 29.81
C TRP A 116 17.73 23.05 28.73
N GLU A 117 16.59 23.64 28.40
CA GLU A 117 16.50 24.65 27.35
C GLU A 117 15.95 25.95 27.94
N LYS A 118 16.45 27.06 27.41
CA LYS A 118 16.07 28.41 27.83
C LYS A 118 14.70 28.75 27.26
N ASN A 119 13.82 29.34 28.08
CA ASN A 119 12.54 29.90 27.64
C ASN A 119 12.73 31.05 26.64
#